data_AF-A0A6I8RHY6-F1
#
_entry.id   AF-A0A6I8RHY6-F1
#
_cell.length_a   1.000
_cell.length_b   1.000
_cell.length_c   1.000
_cell.angle_alpha   90.00
_cell.angle_beta   90.00
_cell.angle_gamma   90.00
#
_symmetry.space_group_name_H-M   'P 1'
#
loop_
_entity.id
_entity.type
_entity.pdbx_description
1 polymer ?
#
loop_
_entity_poly.entity_id
_entity_poly.type
_entity_poly.pdbx_seq_one_letter_code
_entity_poly.pdbx_strand_id
1 'polypeptide(L)'
;MFWRIPWKFNLKGLRHCVWNLTDKMADESHNTEEYPTEIHEYLMAFDKSVGSVDEMLNKMMSVSRSELLQKIEPLEQAKLDLVSAYTLNSLFWIYLTTQGINPKEHPVKEELERIRSYMNRVKEITDRKKAAKLDKGAARRFIKHALCDPTSEEASTAKTDCKAKKKRH
;
A
#
# COMPACT_ATOMS: atom_id res chain seq x y z
N MET A 1 10.05 17.51 1.26
CA MET A 1 10.75 16.36 0.66
C MET A 1 9.82 15.67 -0.32
N PHE A 2 9.96 16.04 -1.59
CA PHE A 2 9.17 15.57 -2.73
C PHE A 2 9.73 14.21 -3.16
N TRP A 3 9.00 13.11 -3.00
CA TRP A 3 9.40 11.83 -3.57
C TRP A 3 9.12 11.82 -5.07
N ARG A 4 10.13 12.24 -5.83
CA ARG A 4 10.19 12.07 -7.29
C ARG A 4 10.70 10.64 -7.55
N ILE A 5 9.78 9.69 -7.67
CA ILE A 5 10.10 8.33 -8.12
C ILE A 5 10.42 8.42 -9.61
N PRO A 6 11.65 8.06 -10.07
CA PRO A 6 12.03 8.19 -11.47
C PRO A 6 11.53 6.97 -12.24
N TRP A 7 10.26 7.01 -12.65
CA TRP A 7 9.77 6.09 -13.68
C TRP A 7 10.14 6.68 -15.03
N LYS A 8 11.17 6.12 -15.67
CA LYS A 8 11.32 6.26 -17.12
C LYS A 8 10.30 5.34 -17.80
N PHE A 9 9.02 5.72 -17.70
CA PHE A 9 8.00 5.19 -18.59
C PHE A 9 8.34 5.69 -19.99
N ASN A 10 8.53 4.77 -20.93
CA ASN A 10 8.80 5.12 -22.32
C ASN A 10 7.50 5.63 -22.95
N LEU A 11 7.24 6.94 -22.81
CA LEU A 11 6.03 7.63 -23.28
C LEU A 11 5.88 7.66 -24.81
N LYS A 12 6.87 7.20 -25.59
CA LYS A 12 6.78 7.27 -27.06
C LYS A 12 5.78 6.26 -27.63
N GLY A 13 5.54 5.14 -26.95
CA GLY A 13 4.51 4.17 -27.35
C GLY A 13 3.10 4.55 -26.88
N LEU A 14 2.97 5.01 -25.62
CA LEU A 14 1.65 5.32 -25.04
C LEU A 14 1.00 6.58 -25.61
N ARG A 15 1.77 7.59 -26.02
CA ARG A 15 1.18 8.81 -26.62
C ARG A 15 0.49 8.53 -27.95
N HIS A 16 0.97 7.56 -28.72
CA HIS A 16 0.34 7.19 -29.99
C HIS A 16 -0.96 6.42 -29.78
N CYS A 17 -1.04 5.55 -28.76
CA CYS A 17 -2.28 4.83 -28.43
C CYS A 17 -3.34 5.74 -27.79
N VAL A 18 -2.94 6.71 -26.95
CA VAL A 18 -3.88 7.62 -26.27
C VAL A 18 -4.43 8.70 -27.20
N TRP A 19 -3.64 9.20 -28.17
CA TRP A 19 -4.11 10.21 -29.12
C TRP A 19 -5.14 9.66 -30.13
N ASN A 20 -4.99 8.41 -30.58
CA ASN A 20 -5.98 7.79 -31.49
C ASN A 20 -7.31 7.42 -30.81
N LEU A 21 -7.36 7.41 -29.47
CA LEU A 21 -8.56 7.02 -28.72
C LEU A 21 -9.48 8.22 -28.41
N THR A 22 -8.94 9.44 -28.37
CA THR A 22 -9.72 10.63 -28.00
C THR A 22 -10.40 11.30 -29.21
N ASP A 23 -9.94 11.01 -30.43
CA ASP A 23 -10.48 11.58 -31.68
C ASP A 23 -11.69 10.78 -32.23
N LYS A 24 -12.08 9.70 -31.55
CA LYS A 24 -13.13 8.76 -32.00
C LYS A 24 -14.38 8.74 -31.11
N MET A 25 -14.57 9.79 -30.30
CA MET A 25 -15.64 9.88 -29.28
C MET A 25 -16.66 10.99 -29.55
N ALA A 26 -16.66 11.57 -30.76
CA ALA A 26 -17.68 12.53 -31.17
C ALA A 26 -18.37 11.99 -32.43
N ASP A 27 -19.65 11.63 -32.24
CA ASP A 27 -20.60 11.22 -33.26
C ASP A 27 -20.52 9.76 -33.71
N GLU A 28 -21.35 8.90 -33.09
CA GLU A 28 -22.13 7.90 -33.81
C GLU A 28 -23.31 7.47 -32.93
N SER A 29 -24.47 8.09 -33.16
CA SER A 29 -25.76 7.53 -32.81
C SER A 29 -26.00 6.28 -33.66
N HIS A 30 -25.48 5.13 -33.24
CA HIS A 30 -25.62 3.87 -33.96
C HIS A 30 -26.58 2.92 -33.25
N ASN A 31 -27.66 2.64 -33.98
CA ASN A 31 -28.60 1.52 -33.94
C ASN A 31 -28.42 0.50 -32.80
N THR A 32 -29.47 0.30 -32.00
CA THR A 32 -29.59 -0.82 -31.05
C THR A 32 -29.62 -2.14 -31.80
N GLU A 33 -28.45 -2.64 -32.23
CA GLU A 33 -28.32 -4.07 -32.47
C GLU A 33 -28.40 -4.76 -31.11
N GLU A 34 -29.61 -5.23 -30.82
CA GLU A 34 -29.95 -5.97 -29.63
C GLU A 34 -29.08 -7.23 -29.59
N TYR A 35 -28.09 -7.20 -28.70
CA TYR A 35 -27.20 -8.32 -28.48
C TYR A 35 -27.97 -9.52 -27.90
N PRO A 36 -27.44 -10.76 -28.01
CA PRO A 36 -28.14 -11.97 -27.56
C PRO A 36 -28.60 -11.88 -26.10
N THR A 37 -29.79 -12.39 -25.78
CA THR A 37 -30.39 -12.28 -24.43
C THR A 37 -29.57 -13.00 -23.37
N GLU A 38 -28.78 -14.03 -23.75
CA GLU A 38 -27.90 -14.78 -22.85
C GLU A 38 -26.80 -13.92 -22.23
N ILE A 39 -26.35 -12.86 -22.92
CA ILE A 39 -25.33 -11.94 -22.41
C ILE A 39 -25.90 -10.68 -21.75
N HIS A 40 -27.21 -10.47 -21.88
CA HIS A 40 -27.90 -9.29 -21.36
C HIS A 40 -27.76 -9.12 -19.87
N GLU A 41 -28.00 -10.19 -19.11
CA GLU A 41 -27.89 -10.15 -17.67
C GLU A 41 -26.46 -9.83 -17.21
N TYR A 42 -25.45 -10.38 -17.89
CA TYR A 42 -24.04 -10.11 -17.57
C TYR A 42 -23.65 -8.67 -17.89
N LEU A 43 -24.10 -8.12 -19.01
CA LEU A 43 -23.83 -6.73 -19.39
C LEU A 43 -24.53 -5.73 -18.45
N MET A 44 -25.79 -5.98 -18.09
CA MET A 44 -26.52 -5.15 -17.13
C MET A 44 -25.90 -5.21 -15.74
N ALA A 45 -25.47 -6.39 -15.28
CA ALA A 45 -24.76 -6.53 -14.02
C ALA A 45 -23.41 -5.81 -14.04
N PHE A 46 -22.67 -5.91 -15.15
CA PHE A 46 -21.40 -5.22 -15.34
C PHE A 46 -21.57 -3.70 -15.34
N ASP A 47 -22.49 -3.16 -16.13
CA ASP A 47 -22.79 -1.72 -16.21
C ASP A 47 -23.17 -1.14 -14.84
N LYS A 48 -24.08 -1.82 -14.13
CA LYS A 48 -24.45 -1.46 -12.76
C LYS A 48 -23.24 -1.46 -11.81
N SER A 49 -22.36 -2.45 -11.91
CA SER A 49 -21.17 -2.54 -11.07
C SER A 49 -20.16 -1.43 -11.37
N VAL A 50 -19.96 -1.08 -12.64
CA VAL A 50 -19.08 0.00 -13.07
C VAL A 50 -19.64 1.36 -12.63
N GLY A 51 -20.95 1.58 -12.79
CA GLY A 51 -21.63 2.78 -12.29
C GLY A 51 -21.48 2.96 -10.78
N SER A 52 -21.61 1.89 -10.00
CA SER A 52 -21.37 1.94 -8.55
C SER A 52 -19.92 2.32 -8.19
N VAL A 53 -18.93 1.83 -8.96
CA VAL A 53 -17.52 2.19 -8.75
C VAL A 53 -17.27 3.64 -9.12
N ASP A 54 -17.87 4.13 -10.20
CA ASP A 54 -17.77 5.53 -10.63
C ASP A 54 -18.33 6.49 -9.58
N GLU A 55 -19.52 6.20 -9.04
CA GLU A 55 -20.09 6.98 -7.93
C GLU A 55 -19.18 7.03 -6.69
N MET A 56 -18.58 5.90 -6.32
CA MET A 56 -17.64 5.83 -5.20
C MET A 56 -16.37 6.63 -5.46
N LEU A 57 -15.82 6.55 -6.67
CA LEU A 57 -14.64 7.31 -7.07
C LEU A 57 -14.93 8.81 -7.10
N ASN A 58 -16.07 9.23 -7.64
CA ASN A 58 -16.50 10.62 -7.64
C ASN A 58 -16.63 11.19 -6.21
N LYS A 59 -17.18 10.41 -5.27
CA LYS A 59 -17.23 10.77 -3.85
C LYS A 59 -15.84 10.88 -3.21
N MET A 60 -14.89 10.02 -3.59
CA MET A 60 -13.52 10.11 -3.10
C MET A 60 -12.74 11.29 -3.69
N MET A 61 -12.95 11.59 -4.97
CA MET A 61 -12.26 12.68 -5.68
C MET A 61 -12.81 14.06 -5.33
N SER A 62 -14.06 14.16 -4.88
CA SER A 62 -14.66 15.42 -4.42
C SER A 62 -13.99 15.97 -3.15
N VAL A 63 -13.35 15.11 -2.36
CA VAL A 63 -12.55 15.52 -1.20
C VAL A 63 -11.14 15.89 -1.65
N SER A 64 -10.71 17.12 -1.35
CA SER A 64 -9.37 17.56 -1.74
C SER A 64 -8.31 16.72 -1.03
N ARG A 65 -7.39 16.13 -1.80
CA ARG A 65 -6.30 15.31 -1.27
C ARG A 65 -5.46 16.13 -0.27
N SER A 66 -5.25 17.42 -0.55
CA SER A 66 -4.56 18.36 0.34
C SER A 66 -5.17 18.45 1.74
N GLU A 67 -6.50 18.45 1.87
CA GLU A 67 -7.18 18.51 3.17
C GLU A 67 -7.10 17.17 3.92
N LEU A 68 -7.17 16.05 3.19
CA LEU A 68 -6.97 14.72 3.75
C LEU A 68 -5.55 14.55 4.31
N LEU A 69 -4.53 15.01 3.58
CA LEU A 69 -3.13 14.86 3.99
C LEU A 69 -2.78 15.64 5.26
N GLN A 70 -3.50 16.71 5.59
CA GLN A 70 -3.27 17.46 6.83
C GLN A 70 -3.78 16.74 8.08
N LYS A 71 -4.71 15.79 7.92
CA LYS A 71 -5.43 15.15 9.04
C LYS A 71 -5.01 13.72 9.31
N ILE A 72 -4.18 13.12 8.45
CA ILE A 72 -3.90 11.68 8.44
C ILE A 72 -2.44 11.40 8.86
N GLU A 73 -2.24 10.35 9.68
CA GLU A 73 -0.89 9.85 10.00
C GLU A 73 -0.17 9.40 8.72
N PRO A 74 1.14 9.67 8.55
CA PRO A 74 1.89 9.25 7.36
C PRO A 74 1.77 7.76 6.99
N LEU A 75 1.51 6.87 7.96
CA LEU A 75 1.28 5.46 7.70
C LEU A 75 -0.07 5.19 7.00
N GLU A 76 -1.12 5.88 7.42
CA GLU A 76 -2.46 5.77 6.84
C GLU A 76 -2.51 6.42 5.45
N GLN A 77 -1.74 7.50 5.24
CA GLN A 77 -1.54 8.07 3.92
C GLN A 77 -0.92 7.07 2.94
N ALA A 78 0.13 6.35 3.36
CA ALA A 78 0.77 5.34 2.52
C ALA A 78 -0.19 4.20 2.16
N LYS A 79 -1.09 3.80 3.07
CA LYS A 79 -2.14 2.81 2.79
C LYS A 79 -3.14 3.32 1.75
N LEU A 80 -3.59 4.56 1.88
CA LEU A 80 -4.52 5.18 0.93
C LEU A 80 -3.92 5.25 -0.48
N ASP A 81 -2.66 5.70 -0.58
CA ASP A 81 -1.94 5.77 -1.85
C ASP A 81 -1.76 4.39 -2.50
N LEU A 82 -1.56 3.37 -1.68
CA LEU A 82 -1.39 2.01 -2.15
C LEU A 82 -2.71 1.37 -2.60
N VAL A 83 -3.80 1.63 -1.89
CA VAL A 83 -5.15 1.20 -2.28
C VAL A 83 -5.57 1.91 -3.56
N SER A 84 -5.35 3.22 -3.69
CA SER A 84 -5.68 3.94 -4.93
C SER A 84 -4.91 3.41 -6.14
N ALA A 85 -3.60 3.14 -5.98
CA ALA A 85 -2.80 2.51 -7.04
C ALA A 85 -3.29 1.10 -7.39
N TYR A 86 -3.74 0.31 -6.40
CA TYR A 86 -4.32 -1.01 -6.62
C TYR A 86 -5.64 -0.94 -7.40
N THR A 87 -6.52 -0.03 -7.02
CA THR A 87 -7.82 0.18 -7.70
C THR A 87 -7.62 0.57 -9.17
N LEU A 88 -6.72 1.52 -9.45
CA LEU A 88 -6.43 1.95 -10.83
C LEU A 88 -5.90 0.80 -11.69
N ASN A 89 -4.96 0.00 -11.17
CA ASN A 89 -4.45 -1.16 -11.91
C ASN A 89 -5.50 -2.26 -12.09
N SER A 90 -6.41 -2.42 -11.12
CA SER A 90 -7.52 -3.38 -11.24
C SER A 90 -8.54 -2.95 -12.30
N LEU A 91 -8.87 -1.67 -12.37
CA LEU A 91 -9.73 -1.12 -13.42
C LEU A 91 -9.07 -1.27 -14.80
N PHE A 92 -7.76 -1.04 -14.88
CA PHE A 92 -7.02 -1.24 -16.12
C PHE A 92 -7.00 -2.72 -16.55
N TRP A 93 -6.92 -3.65 -15.61
CA TRP A 93 -7.05 -5.09 -15.89
C TRP A 93 -8.41 -5.44 -16.50
N ILE A 94 -9.50 -4.88 -15.94
CA ILE A 94 -10.86 -5.06 -16.47
C ILE A 94 -10.94 -4.49 -17.88
N TYR A 95 -10.40 -3.30 -18.12
CA TYR A 95 -10.34 -2.68 -19.45
C TYR A 95 -9.60 -3.55 -20.48
N LEU A 96 -8.44 -4.10 -20.13
CA LEU A 96 -7.73 -5.03 -21.04
C LEU A 96 -8.56 -6.27 -21.35
N THR A 97 -9.27 -6.79 -20.35
CA THR A 97 -10.15 -7.95 -20.50
C THR A 97 -11.31 -7.66 -21.45
N THR A 98 -11.90 -6.46 -21.41
CA THR A 98 -12.98 -6.07 -22.35
C THR A 98 -12.47 -5.83 -23.77
N GLN A 99 -11.21 -5.46 -23.94
CA GLN A 99 -10.55 -5.38 -25.26
C GLN A 99 -10.10 -6.75 -25.81
N GLY A 100 -10.34 -7.85 -25.07
CA GLY A 100 -9.89 -9.19 -25.45
C GLY A 100 -8.38 -9.41 -25.34
N ILE A 101 -7.66 -8.50 -24.66
CA ILE A 101 -6.21 -8.60 -24.45
C ILE A 101 -5.97 -9.41 -23.18
N ASN A 102 -5.14 -10.46 -23.26
CA ASN A 102 -4.79 -11.27 -22.11
C ASN A 102 -3.99 -10.46 -21.08
N PRO A 103 -4.56 -10.16 -19.90
CA PRO A 103 -3.90 -9.29 -18.92
C PRO A 103 -2.70 -9.95 -18.23
N LYS A 104 -2.57 -11.29 -18.36
CA LYS A 104 -1.43 -12.06 -17.84
C LYS A 104 -0.14 -11.85 -18.63
N GLU A 105 -0.26 -11.51 -19.92
CA GLU A 105 0.86 -11.24 -20.82
C GLU A 105 1.20 -9.75 -20.87
N HIS A 106 0.33 -8.91 -20.29
CA HIS A 106 0.51 -7.48 -20.21
C HIS A 106 1.34 -7.08 -18.97
N PRO A 107 2.18 -6.03 -19.03
CA PRO A 107 2.99 -5.54 -17.90
C PRO A 107 2.17 -5.12 -16.66
N VAL A 108 0.84 -5.03 -16.78
CA VAL A 108 -0.06 -4.76 -15.63
C VAL A 108 0.09 -5.81 -14.53
N LYS A 109 0.46 -7.04 -14.87
CA LYS A 109 0.74 -8.09 -13.88
C LYS A 109 1.93 -7.72 -12.99
N GLU A 110 2.99 -7.18 -13.56
CA GLU A 110 4.17 -6.74 -12.80
C GLU A 110 3.83 -5.56 -11.88
N GLU A 111 2.97 -4.66 -12.34
CA GLU A 111 2.46 -3.54 -11.55
C GLU A 111 1.70 -4.03 -10.30
N LEU A 112 0.85 -5.06 -10.45
CA LEU A 112 0.13 -5.68 -9.34
C LEU A 112 1.08 -6.36 -8.34
N GLU A 113 2.08 -7.10 -8.81
CA GLU A 113 3.07 -7.72 -7.91
C GLU A 113 3.89 -6.67 -7.16
N ARG A 114 4.23 -5.56 -7.83
CA ARG A 114 4.93 -4.45 -7.18
C ARG A 114 4.08 -3.83 -6.07
N ILE A 115 2.78 -3.63 -6.31
CA ILE A 115 1.84 -3.13 -5.30
C ILE A 115 1.73 -4.09 -4.11
N ARG A 116 1.63 -5.41 -4.35
CA ARG A 116 1.61 -6.41 -3.26
C ARG A 116 2.88 -6.37 -2.43
N SER A 117 4.04 -6.21 -3.07
CA SER A 117 5.32 -6.03 -2.36
C SER A 117 5.27 -4.82 -1.42
N TYR A 118 4.78 -3.67 -1.91
CA TYR A 118 4.60 -2.49 -1.06
C TYR A 118 3.56 -2.70 0.06
N MET A 119 2.50 -3.48 -0.17
CA MET A 119 1.50 -3.80 0.86
C MET A 119 2.14 -4.62 1.98
N ASN A 120 2.97 -5.59 1.64
CA ASN A 120 3.72 -6.38 2.63
C ASN A 120 4.68 -5.51 3.43
N ARG A 121 5.37 -4.56 2.79
CA ARG A 121 6.24 -3.60 3.50
C ARG A 121 5.48 -2.72 4.49
N VAL A 122 4.29 -2.23 4.11
CA VAL A 122 3.43 -1.45 5.02
C VAL A 122 2.94 -2.31 6.19
N LYS A 123 2.58 -3.58 5.94
CA LYS A 123 2.21 -4.54 7.00
C LYS A 123 3.37 -4.76 7.97
N GLU A 124 4.58 -5.06 7.48
CA GLU A 124 5.76 -5.22 8.33
C GLU A 124 6.04 -3.98 9.19
N ILE A 125 5.94 -2.78 8.63
CA ILE A 125 6.13 -1.53 9.39
C ILE A 125 5.07 -1.42 10.49
N THR A 126 3.82 -1.77 10.19
CA THR A 126 2.71 -1.75 11.14
C THR A 126 2.93 -2.78 12.26
N ASP A 127 3.38 -3.98 11.92
CA ASP A 127 3.62 -5.05 12.88
C ASP A 127 4.84 -4.76 13.75
N ARG A 128 5.92 -4.20 13.18
CA ARG A 128 7.06 -3.68 13.96
C ARG A 128 6.66 -2.57 14.92
N LYS A 129 5.70 -1.71 14.56
CA LYS A 129 5.15 -0.68 15.45
C LYS A 129 4.36 -1.30 16.61
N LYS A 130 3.66 -2.41 16.38
CA LYS A 130 2.85 -3.13 17.38
C LYS A 130 3.67 -4.11 18.24
N ALA A 131 4.85 -4.53 17.78
CA ALA A 131 5.70 -5.48 18.47
C ALA A 131 6.15 -4.97 19.86
N ALA A 132 6.16 -5.87 20.84
CA ALA A 132 6.62 -5.57 22.18
C ALA A 132 8.10 -5.13 22.14
N LYS A 133 8.38 -3.93 22.66
CA LYS A 133 9.75 -3.42 22.77
C LYS A 133 10.39 -4.03 24.01
N LEU A 134 11.51 -4.74 23.84
CA LEU A 134 12.31 -5.20 24.97
C LEU A 134 12.89 -4.01 25.74
N ASP A 135 12.79 -4.04 27.06
CA ASP A 135 13.42 -3.05 27.92
C ASP A 135 14.95 -3.21 27.87
N LYS A 136 15.59 -2.35 27.08
CA LYS A 136 17.05 -2.29 26.95
C LYS A 136 17.73 -2.03 28.30
N GLY A 137 17.06 -1.34 29.22
CA GLY A 137 17.52 -1.10 30.58
C GLY A 137 17.55 -2.38 31.42
N ALA A 138 16.47 -3.17 31.39
CA ALA A 138 16.41 -4.47 32.07
C ALA A 138 17.46 -5.44 31.50
N ALA A 139 17.59 -5.54 30.18
CA ALA A 139 18.61 -6.37 29.53
C ALA A 139 20.03 -6.00 29.97
N ARG A 140 20.34 -4.70 30.06
CA ARG A 140 21.64 -4.21 30.58
C ARG A 140 21.87 -4.60 32.05
N ARG A 141 20.83 -4.59 32.89
CA ARG A 141 20.94 -5.01 34.29
C ARG A 141 21.21 -6.52 34.41
N PHE A 142 20.52 -7.35 33.61
CA PHE A 142 20.77 -8.79 33.58
C PHE A 142 22.19 -9.11 33.13
N ILE A 143 22.68 -8.46 32.07
CA ILE A 143 24.05 -8.65 31.59
C ILE A 143 25.07 -8.21 32.63
N LYS A 144 24.88 -7.03 33.26
CA LYS A 144 25.77 -6.56 34.33
C LYS A 144 25.80 -7.50 35.53
N HIS A 145 24.67 -8.06 35.94
CA HIS A 145 24.61 -8.98 37.06
C HIS A 145 25.20 -10.37 36.70
N ALA A 146 25.08 -10.81 35.45
CA ALA A 146 25.64 -12.08 34.98
C ALA A 146 27.16 -12.04 34.77
N LEU A 147 27.74 -10.87 34.44
CA LEU A 147 29.18 -10.65 34.31
C LEU A 147 29.86 -10.25 35.64
N CYS A 148 29.08 -10.06 36.71
CA CYS A 148 29.60 -9.73 38.02
C CYS A 148 30.00 -11.03 38.73
N ASP A 149 31.15 -11.60 38.36
CA ASP A 149 31.77 -12.68 39.11
C ASP A 149 32.25 -12.13 40.48
N PRO A 150 32.04 -12.84 41.60
CA PRO A 150 32.53 -12.42 42.91
C PRO A 150 34.06 -12.60 43.08
N THR A 151 34.80 -12.88 42.00
CA THR A 151 36.24 -13.12 42.02
C THR A 151 36.99 -12.09 41.18
N SER A 152 36.79 -10.81 41.45
CA SER A 152 37.79 -9.79 41.14
C SER A 152 37.80 -8.77 42.26
N GLU A 153 38.57 -9.10 43.29
CA GLU A 153 39.15 -8.08 44.15
C GLU A 153 39.97 -7.12 43.26
N GLU A 154 39.66 -5.84 43.42
CA GLU A 154 40.44 -4.63 43.09
C GLU A 154 40.36 -3.94 41.71
N ALA A 155 40.31 -2.61 41.81
CA ALA A 155 40.54 -1.55 40.82
C ALA A 155 39.41 -1.17 39.84
N SER A 156 38.44 -0.37 40.31
CA SER A 156 38.37 1.08 39.99
C SER A 156 37.01 1.70 40.35
N THR A 157 37.10 2.92 40.86
CA THR A 157 36.06 3.74 41.48
C THR A 157 34.89 4.11 40.57
N ALA A 158 33.63 3.85 41.00
CA ALA A 158 32.53 4.82 41.12
C ALA A 158 31.12 4.16 41.20
N LYS A 159 30.56 4.15 42.42
CA LYS A 159 29.14 4.27 42.84
C LYS A 159 28.03 3.65 41.95
N THR A 160 27.37 2.58 42.45
CA THR A 160 26.05 2.66 43.13
C THR A 160 25.61 1.30 43.69
N ASP A 161 25.26 1.34 44.97
CA ASP A 161 24.58 0.40 45.88
C ASP A 161 23.84 -0.82 45.28
N CYS A 162 24.16 -2.04 45.77
CA CYS A 162 23.30 -3.22 45.71
C CYS A 162 23.13 -3.82 47.12
N LYS A 163 22.27 -3.19 47.93
CA LYS A 163 21.87 -3.72 49.25
C LYS A 163 20.98 -4.95 49.08
N ALA A 164 21.56 -6.14 49.28
CA ALA A 164 20.81 -7.35 49.57
C ALA A 164 20.26 -7.29 51.01
N LYS A 165 18.93 -7.21 51.16
CA LYS A 165 18.26 -7.26 52.47
C LYS A 165 18.38 -8.66 53.06
N LYS A 166 18.98 -8.68 54.25
CA LYS A 166 19.20 -9.75 55.21
C LYS A 166 17.93 -10.56 55.52
N LYS A 167 18.01 -11.88 55.33
CA LYS A 167 17.14 -12.90 55.93
C LYS A 167 17.28 -12.83 57.45
N ARG A 168 16.17 -12.74 58.19
CA ARG A 168 16.13 -12.95 59.64
C ARG A 168 15.10 -14.04 59.97
N HIS A 169 15.51 -14.81 60.96
CA HIS A 169 14.99 -16.08 61.47
C HIS A 169 13.64 -15.94 62.16
#